data_AF-A0A423THL2-F1
#
_entry.id   AF-A0A423THL2-F1
#
_cell.length_a   1.000
_cell.length_b   1.000
_cell.length_c   1.000
_cell.angle_alpha   90.00
_cell.angle_beta   90.00
_cell.angle_gamma   90.00
#
_symmetry.space_group_name_H-M   'P 1'
#
loop_
_entity.id
_entity.type
_entity.pdbx_description
1 polymer ?
#
loop_
_entity_poly.entity_id
_entity_poly.type
_entity_poly.pdbx_seq_one_letter_code
_entity_poly.pdbx_strand_id
1 'polypeptide(L)'
;MLSKTPGPLRFNFKKLQSRILKKYRKPNSTDTSRFPSFPEFVQFVIDSTRSFKTSSDWKENVKCWLPYWVRCSVCSFDYNVIMKLETMEEDKRFLVTLSRLNELRGRNEWVHLKNATSSSTLAAKYYKELTRHQVLQLYKRYELDFRLFQYGIKGYLDNAKDAEGRKEGQGTEILTGI
;
A
#
# COMPACT_ATOMS: atom_id res chain seq x y z
N MET A 1 21.49 40.97 6.03
CA MET A 1 21.78 39.52 6.04
C MET A 1 20.46 38.77 6.09
N LEU A 2 20.06 38.10 5.00
CA LEU A 2 18.87 37.25 4.99
C LEU A 2 19.22 35.94 5.72
N SER A 3 18.67 35.75 6.93
CA SER A 3 18.72 34.46 7.62
C SER A 3 17.99 33.43 6.77
N LYS A 4 18.74 32.48 6.19
CA LYS A 4 18.15 31.31 5.52
C LYS A 4 17.46 30.49 6.60
N THR A 5 16.14 30.59 6.70
CA THR A 5 15.32 29.65 7.46
C THR A 5 15.67 28.24 6.97
N PRO A 6 16.04 27.29 7.86
CA PRO A 6 16.33 25.93 7.44
C PRO A 6 15.10 25.36 6.71
N GLY A 7 15.25 25.07 5.42
CA GLY A 7 14.20 24.41 4.65
C GLY A 7 13.84 23.07 5.29
N PRO A 8 12.62 22.54 5.05
CA PRO A 8 12.20 21.28 5.64
C PRO A 8 13.23 20.18 5.30
N LEU A 9 13.69 19.46 6.34
CA LEU A 9 14.62 18.35 6.20
C LEU A 9 14.07 17.37 5.16
N ARG A 10 14.69 17.34 3.98
CA ARG A 10 14.24 16.47 2.88
C ARG A 10 14.53 15.02 3.25
N PHE A 11 13.49 14.20 3.34
CA PHE A 11 13.64 12.76 3.51
C PHE A 11 14.52 12.19 2.39
N ASN A 12 15.58 11.49 2.75
CA ASN A 12 16.58 11.03 1.79
C ASN A 12 16.20 9.66 1.20
N PHE A 13 15.45 9.69 0.09
CA PHE A 13 15.03 8.49 -0.63
C PHE A 13 16.22 7.66 -1.14
N LYS A 14 17.34 8.28 -1.53
CA LYS A 14 18.54 7.55 -1.98
C LYS A 14 19.15 6.70 -0.86
N LYS A 15 19.20 7.25 0.36
CA LYS A 15 19.66 6.53 1.55
C LYS A 15 18.72 5.37 1.89
N LEU A 16 17.41 5.58 1.80
CA LEU A 16 16.42 4.52 1.99
C LEU A 16 16.61 3.39 0.96
N GLN A 17 16.66 3.74 -0.32
CA GLN A 17 16.88 2.78 -1.42
C GLN A 17 18.13 1.93 -1.17
N SER A 18 19.25 2.57 -0.88
CA SER A 18 20.52 1.88 -0.61
C SER A 18 20.43 0.91 0.57
N ARG A 19 19.70 1.29 1.64
CA ARG A 19 19.47 0.43 2.80
C ARG A 19 18.62 -0.80 2.46
N ILE A 20 17.59 -0.63 1.65
CA ILE A 20 16.72 -1.75 1.22
C ILE A 20 17.52 -2.70 0.34
N LEU A 21 18.21 -2.18 -0.67
CA LEU A 21 19.06 -2.99 -1.55
C LEU A 21 20.10 -3.79 -0.76
N LYS A 22 20.85 -3.13 0.13
CA LYS A 22 21.89 -3.79 0.94
C LYS A 22 21.35 -4.92 1.83
N LYS A 23 20.12 -4.79 2.35
CA LYS A 23 19.56 -5.77 3.30
C LYS A 23 18.78 -6.89 2.62
N TYR A 24 18.02 -6.60 1.56
CA TYR A 24 17.04 -7.54 1.01
C TYR A 24 17.41 -8.10 -0.37
N ARG A 25 18.34 -7.48 -1.10
CA ARG A 25 18.81 -8.05 -2.36
C ARG A 25 19.71 -9.26 -2.08
N LYS A 26 19.35 -10.40 -2.67
CA LYS A 26 20.17 -11.62 -2.54
C LYS A 26 21.55 -11.40 -3.17
N PRO A 27 22.64 -11.90 -2.58
CA PRO A 27 23.99 -11.77 -3.15
C PRO A 27 24.15 -12.38 -4.54
N ASN A 28 23.37 -13.43 -4.84
CA ASN A 28 23.34 -14.12 -6.14
C ASN A 28 22.21 -13.63 -7.06
N SER A 29 21.59 -12.49 -6.75
CA SER A 29 20.58 -11.88 -7.62
C SER A 29 21.20 -11.48 -8.96
N THR A 30 20.51 -11.79 -10.05
CA THR A 30 20.82 -11.25 -11.39
C THR A 30 20.28 -9.84 -11.60
N ASP A 31 19.46 -9.33 -10.67
CA ASP A 31 18.88 -7.98 -10.73
C ASP A 31 19.92 -6.89 -10.39
N THR A 32 20.36 -6.17 -11.43
CA THR A 32 21.30 -5.04 -11.36
C THR A 32 20.61 -3.67 -11.20
N SER A 33 19.29 -3.64 -11.01
CA SER A 33 18.50 -2.42 -10.87
C SER A 33 19.01 -1.53 -9.73
N ARG A 34 19.05 -0.21 -9.96
CA ARG A 34 19.37 0.77 -8.90
C ARG A 34 18.22 1.00 -7.92
N PHE A 35 17.07 0.38 -8.16
CA PHE A 35 15.88 0.51 -7.33
C PHE A 35 15.52 -0.83 -6.69
N PRO A 36 14.98 -0.83 -5.45
CA PRO A 36 14.42 -2.03 -4.88
C PRO A 36 13.31 -2.60 -5.76
N SER A 37 13.27 -3.92 -5.89
CA SER A 37 12.11 -4.61 -6.46
C SER A 37 10.91 -4.49 -5.52
N PHE A 38 9.72 -4.78 -6.03
CA PHE A 38 8.52 -4.71 -5.20
C PHE A 38 8.56 -5.69 -4.00
N PRO A 39 9.00 -6.96 -4.13
CA PRO A 39 9.17 -7.87 -2.99
C PRO A 39 10.20 -7.39 -1.97
N GLU A 40 11.32 -6.80 -2.40
CA GLU A 40 12.34 -6.24 -1.50
C GLU A 40 11.76 -5.08 -0.68
N PHE A 41 11.00 -4.19 -1.32
CA PHE A 41 10.33 -3.09 -0.65
C PHE A 41 9.25 -3.58 0.32
N VAL A 42 8.42 -4.54 -0.08
CA VAL A 42 7.37 -5.11 0.77
C VAL A 42 7.98 -5.78 2.01
N GLN A 43 9.05 -6.55 1.86
CA GLN A 43 9.73 -7.13 3.00
C GLN A 43 10.31 -6.05 3.93
N PHE A 44 10.86 -4.98 3.38
CA PHE A 44 11.29 -3.83 4.17
C PHE A 44 10.15 -3.21 4.98
N VAL A 45 8.96 -3.01 4.38
CA VAL A 45 7.80 -2.45 5.09
C VAL A 45 7.36 -3.38 6.23
N ILE A 46 7.28 -4.69 5.98
CA ILE A 46 6.93 -5.69 7.01
C ILE A 46 7.91 -5.63 8.19
N ASP A 47 9.20 -5.71 7.90
CA ASP A 47 10.25 -5.73 8.93
C ASP A 47 10.31 -4.42 9.71
N SER A 48 10.34 -3.29 9.00
CA SER A 48 10.55 -1.96 9.60
C SER A 48 9.37 -1.49 10.44
N THR A 49 8.18 -2.03 10.18
CA THR A 49 6.96 -1.65 10.91
C THR A 49 6.56 -2.69 11.95
N ARG A 50 7.28 -3.81 12.11
CA ARG A 50 6.88 -4.95 12.95
C ARG A 50 6.55 -4.57 14.41
N SER A 51 7.26 -3.59 14.97
CA SER A 51 7.06 -3.13 16.35
C SER A 51 5.99 -2.05 16.50
N PHE A 52 5.46 -1.50 15.40
CA PHE A 52 4.51 -0.37 15.46
C PHE A 52 3.13 -0.84 15.92
N LYS A 53 2.60 -0.17 16.93
CA LYS A 53 1.30 -0.48 17.55
C LYS A 53 0.36 0.72 17.54
N THR A 54 0.89 1.94 17.47
CA THR A 54 0.14 3.20 17.62
C THR A 54 0.24 4.05 16.36
N SER A 55 -0.65 5.03 16.20
CA SER A 55 -0.60 5.99 15.08
C SER A 55 0.70 6.81 15.09
N SER A 56 1.25 7.15 16.26
CA SER A 56 2.51 7.88 16.40
C SER A 56 3.70 7.10 15.86
N ASP A 57 3.77 5.79 16.16
CA ASP A 57 4.82 4.91 15.63
C ASP A 57 4.92 5.03 14.10
N TRP A 58 3.77 5.04 13.43
CA TRP A 58 3.69 5.20 11.98
C TRP A 58 4.07 6.63 11.54
N LYS A 59 3.45 7.68 12.11
CA LYS A 59 3.65 9.09 11.67
C LYS A 59 5.11 9.55 11.80
N GLU A 60 5.79 9.12 12.84
CA GLU A 60 7.17 9.52 13.11
C GLU A 60 8.15 8.81 12.18
N ASN A 61 7.92 7.52 11.91
CA ASN A 61 8.88 6.65 11.22
C ASN A 61 8.59 6.43 9.73
N VAL A 62 7.37 6.71 9.25
CA VAL A 62 6.93 6.45 7.88
C VAL A 62 6.53 7.75 7.19
N LYS A 63 7.07 7.97 5.98
CA LYS A 63 6.77 9.18 5.19
C LYS A 63 5.74 8.96 4.10
N CYS A 64 5.87 7.89 3.30
CA CYS A 64 5.10 7.75 2.06
C CYS A 64 4.11 6.58 2.03
N TRP A 65 4.26 5.58 2.89
CA TRP A 65 3.43 4.36 2.90
C TRP A 65 2.65 4.20 4.22
N LEU A 66 2.25 5.32 4.84
CA LEU A 66 1.36 5.31 5.99
C LEU A 66 0.04 4.60 5.64
N PRO A 67 -0.49 3.74 6.53
CA PRO A 67 -1.85 3.25 6.40
C PRO A 67 -2.85 4.41 6.46
N TYR A 68 -3.98 4.25 5.79
CA TYR A 68 -4.99 5.30 5.64
C TYR A 68 -5.64 5.68 6.97
N TRP A 69 -5.86 4.72 7.88
CA TRP A 69 -6.38 5.01 9.22
C TRP A 69 -5.49 6.00 10.00
N VAL A 70 -4.16 5.97 9.76
CA VAL A 70 -3.21 6.93 10.32
C VAL A 70 -3.17 8.22 9.52
N ARG A 71 -3.03 8.12 8.19
CA ARG A 71 -2.85 9.28 7.31
C ARG A 71 -4.05 10.23 7.35
N CYS A 72 -5.25 9.66 7.27
CA CYS A 72 -6.48 10.43 7.27
C CYS A 72 -6.90 10.83 8.69
N SER A 73 -6.35 10.20 9.74
CA SER A 73 -6.81 10.39 11.13
C SER A 73 -8.31 10.09 11.25
N VAL A 74 -8.70 8.90 10.79
CA VAL A 74 -10.10 8.49 10.58
C VAL A 74 -10.96 8.52 11.85
N CYS A 75 -10.33 8.48 13.03
CA CYS A 75 -11.00 8.58 14.33
C CYS A 75 -11.11 10.02 14.86
N SER A 76 -10.47 10.99 14.19
CA SER A 76 -10.40 12.39 14.64
C SER A 76 -11.37 13.31 13.91
N PHE A 77 -12.08 12.81 12.91
CA PHE A 77 -13.00 13.58 12.08
C PHE A 77 -14.28 12.79 11.81
N ASP A 78 -15.41 13.49 11.80
CA ASP A 78 -16.71 12.93 11.45
C ASP A 78 -16.92 13.02 9.92
N TYR A 79 -16.43 12.01 9.21
CA TYR A 79 -16.57 11.95 7.75
C TYR A 79 -18.03 11.76 7.36
N ASN A 80 -18.54 12.66 6.52
CA ASN A 80 -19.87 12.49 5.93
C ASN A 80 -19.87 11.56 4.71
N VAL A 81 -18.72 11.43 4.02
CA VAL A 81 -18.58 10.64 2.78
C VAL A 81 -17.22 9.95 2.76
N ILE A 82 -17.20 8.67 2.40
CA ILE A 82 -15.98 7.89 2.11
C ILE A 82 -16.06 7.44 0.66
N MET A 83 -15.08 7.83 -0.15
CA MET A 83 -15.02 7.52 -1.58
C MET A 83 -13.99 6.43 -1.88
N LYS A 84 -14.22 5.65 -2.94
CA LYS A 84 -13.33 4.59 -3.43
C LYS A 84 -12.81 4.91 -4.83
N LEU A 85 -11.58 4.50 -5.11
CA LEU A 85 -11.00 4.67 -6.45
C LEU A 85 -11.74 3.81 -7.49
N GLU A 86 -12.26 2.65 -7.06
CA GLU A 86 -13.00 1.71 -7.90
C GLU A 86 -14.35 2.29 -8.37
N THR A 87 -14.99 3.14 -7.55
CA THR A 87 -16.28 3.80 -7.85
C THR A 87 -16.13 5.29 -8.10
N MET A 88 -14.90 5.76 -8.43
CA MET A 88 -14.56 7.18 -8.50
C MET A 88 -15.53 8.01 -9.35
N GLU A 89 -15.95 7.52 -10.52
CA GLU A 89 -16.87 8.26 -11.39
C GLU A 89 -18.31 8.34 -10.86
N GLU A 90 -18.74 7.36 -10.08
CA GLU A 90 -20.01 7.42 -9.35
C GLU A 90 -19.90 8.35 -8.15
N ASP A 91 -18.85 8.19 -7.34
CA ASP A 91 -18.61 8.99 -6.15
C ASP A 91 -18.44 10.48 -6.48
N LYS A 92 -17.78 10.82 -7.60
CA LYS A 92 -17.69 12.20 -8.11
C LYS A 92 -19.07 12.76 -8.42
N ARG A 93 -19.92 12.00 -9.11
CA ARG A 93 -21.30 12.45 -9.44
C ARG A 93 -22.11 12.65 -8.16
N PHE A 94 -22.00 11.73 -7.21
CA PHE A 94 -22.62 11.86 -5.90
C PHE A 94 -22.18 13.14 -5.18
N LEU A 95 -20.88 13.43 -5.14
CA LEU A 95 -20.34 14.61 -4.46
C LEU A 95 -20.79 15.92 -5.12
N VAL A 96 -20.86 15.97 -6.45
CA VAL A 96 -21.39 17.12 -7.19
C VAL A 96 -22.85 17.38 -6.84
N THR A 97 -23.67 16.33 -6.79
CA THR A 97 -25.08 16.45 -6.40
C THR A 97 -25.24 16.86 -4.94
N LEU A 98 -24.45 16.26 -4.03
CA LEU A 98 -24.48 16.57 -2.60
C LEU A 98 -24.07 18.03 -2.32
N SER A 99 -23.06 18.54 -3.02
CA SER A 99 -22.55 19.91 -2.86
C SER A 99 -23.35 20.97 -3.62
N ARG A 100 -24.32 20.56 -4.45
CA ARG A 100 -25.12 21.44 -5.34
C ARG A 100 -24.28 22.22 -6.37
N LEU A 101 -23.06 21.77 -6.66
CA LEU A 101 -22.14 22.39 -7.63
C LEU A 101 -22.35 21.83 -9.03
N ASN A 102 -23.56 21.97 -9.57
CA ASN A 102 -23.97 21.38 -10.84
C ASN A 102 -23.10 21.80 -12.04
N GLU A 103 -22.43 22.95 -11.95
CA GLU A 103 -21.45 23.44 -12.93
C GLU A 103 -20.21 22.55 -13.06
N LEU A 104 -19.92 21.70 -12.06
CA LEU A 104 -18.83 20.72 -12.10
C LEU A 104 -19.24 19.40 -12.76
N ARG A 105 -20.52 19.23 -13.09
CA ARG A 105 -21.03 17.99 -13.67
C ARG A 105 -20.41 17.76 -15.05
N GLY A 106 -19.76 16.61 -15.23
CA GLY A 106 -19.10 16.26 -16.49
C GLY A 106 -17.72 16.90 -16.72
N ARG A 107 -17.19 17.68 -15.76
CA ARG A 107 -15.80 18.15 -15.81
C ARG A 107 -14.84 17.01 -15.45
N ASN A 108 -14.07 16.55 -16.42
CA ASN A 108 -13.03 15.54 -16.27
C ASN A 108 -11.64 16.17 -16.46
N GLU A 109 -11.18 16.94 -15.47
CA GLU A 109 -9.86 17.58 -15.49
C GLU A 109 -8.73 16.68 -14.96
N TRP A 110 -8.91 15.36 -14.95
CA TRP A 110 -7.84 14.45 -14.53
C TRP A 110 -6.81 14.28 -15.65
N VAL A 111 -5.93 15.27 -15.77
CA VAL A 111 -4.88 15.36 -16.80
C VAL A 111 -3.89 14.17 -16.76
N HIS A 112 -3.83 13.44 -15.63
CA HIS A 112 -2.87 12.36 -15.39
C HIS A 112 -3.35 10.96 -15.79
N LEU A 113 -4.54 10.80 -16.37
CA LEU A 113 -5.09 9.48 -16.75
C LEU A 113 -4.69 8.99 -18.16
N LYS A 114 -3.92 9.78 -18.93
CA LYS A 114 -3.46 9.32 -20.25
C LYS A 114 -2.55 8.10 -20.07
N ASN A 115 -3.07 6.91 -20.41
CA ASN A 115 -2.45 5.58 -20.30
C ASN A 115 -2.40 4.95 -18.90
N ALA A 116 -3.26 5.34 -17.97
CA ALA A 116 -3.33 4.68 -16.68
C ALA A 116 -3.84 3.23 -16.82
N THR A 117 -2.99 2.26 -16.49
CA THR A 117 -3.44 0.87 -16.30
C THR A 117 -4.41 0.84 -15.11
N SER A 118 -5.49 0.07 -15.19
CA SER A 118 -6.41 -0.11 -14.06
C SER A 118 -5.64 -0.45 -12.79
N SER A 119 -6.02 0.17 -11.67
CA SER A 119 -5.42 -0.10 -10.35
C SER A 119 -5.46 -1.59 -10.02
N SER A 120 -6.52 -2.30 -10.42
CA SER A 120 -6.69 -3.74 -10.23
C SER A 120 -5.68 -4.58 -11.01
N THR A 121 -5.45 -4.27 -12.28
CA THR A 121 -4.47 -4.97 -13.13
C THR A 121 -3.05 -4.76 -12.64
N LEU A 122 -2.73 -3.53 -12.24
CA LEU A 122 -1.41 -3.19 -11.70
C LEU A 122 -1.18 -3.86 -10.34
N ALA A 123 -2.19 -3.87 -9.47
CA ALA A 123 -2.14 -4.59 -8.21
C ALA A 123 -1.89 -6.09 -8.45
N ALA A 124 -2.68 -6.74 -9.32
CA ALA A 124 -2.48 -8.15 -9.64
C ALA A 124 -1.05 -8.45 -10.14
N LYS A 125 -0.51 -7.60 -11.02
CA LYS A 125 0.87 -7.72 -11.52
C LYS A 125 1.90 -7.73 -10.39
N TYR A 126 1.82 -6.78 -9.47
CA TYR A 126 2.79 -6.67 -8.38
C TYR A 126 2.60 -7.76 -7.31
N TYR A 127 1.37 -8.15 -7.00
CA TYR A 127 1.11 -9.21 -6.02
C TYR A 127 1.59 -10.59 -6.51
N LYS A 128 1.66 -10.81 -7.83
CA LYS A 128 2.30 -12.01 -8.41
C LYS A 128 3.80 -12.15 -8.09
N GLU A 129 4.47 -11.05 -7.77
CA GLU A 129 5.88 -11.09 -7.37
C GLU A 129 6.05 -11.52 -5.89
N LEU A 130 5.00 -11.39 -5.08
CA LEU A 130 5.03 -11.66 -3.64
C LEU A 130 4.69 -13.10 -3.31
N THR A 131 5.36 -13.65 -2.29
CA THR A 131 4.92 -14.90 -1.68
C THR A 131 3.63 -14.73 -0.89
N ARG A 132 2.81 -15.78 -0.78
CA ARG A 132 1.64 -15.81 0.13
C ARG A 132 1.99 -15.38 1.55
N HIS A 133 3.17 -15.77 2.05
CA HIS A 133 3.66 -15.36 3.36
C HIS A 133 3.85 -13.84 3.46
N GLN A 134 4.50 -13.23 2.46
CA GLN A 134 4.66 -11.77 2.41
C GLN A 134 3.31 -11.06 2.37
N VAL A 135 2.35 -11.56 1.58
CA VAL A 135 1.00 -10.97 1.52
C VAL A 135 0.30 -11.03 2.87
N LEU A 136 0.34 -12.17 3.57
CA LEU A 136 -0.25 -12.31 4.90
C LEU A 136 0.40 -11.38 5.94
N GLN A 137 1.72 -11.27 5.94
CA GLN A 137 2.43 -10.38 6.86
C GLN A 137 2.16 -8.91 6.54
N LEU A 138 2.12 -8.54 5.26
CA LEU A 138 1.77 -7.19 4.83
C LEU A 138 0.34 -6.85 5.24
N TYR A 139 -0.61 -7.76 5.00
CA TYR A 139 -2.00 -7.59 5.44
C TYR A 139 -2.10 -7.31 6.92
N LYS A 140 -1.38 -8.04 7.79
CA LYS A 140 -1.36 -7.77 9.24
C LYS A 140 -0.87 -6.36 9.60
N ARG A 141 -0.06 -5.72 8.76
CA ARG A 141 0.38 -4.33 8.98
C ARG A 141 -0.70 -3.30 8.59
N TYR A 142 -1.57 -3.65 7.63
CA TYR A 142 -2.60 -2.77 7.07
C TYR A 142 -4.03 -3.26 7.35
N GLU A 143 -4.22 -4.21 8.28
CA GLU A 143 -5.50 -4.88 8.51
C GLU A 143 -6.64 -3.91 8.83
N LEU A 144 -6.36 -2.86 9.61
CA LEU A 144 -7.35 -1.83 9.93
C LEU A 144 -7.86 -1.11 8.69
N ASP A 145 -7.01 -0.85 7.69
CA ASP A 145 -7.46 -0.25 6.43
C ASP A 145 -8.37 -1.22 5.67
N PHE A 146 -8.00 -2.51 5.60
CA PHE A 146 -8.85 -3.52 4.96
C PHE A 146 -10.24 -3.59 5.60
N ARG A 147 -10.30 -3.56 6.94
CA ARG A 147 -11.57 -3.55 7.68
C ARG A 147 -12.35 -2.27 7.45
N LEU A 148 -11.70 -1.11 7.55
CA LEU A 148 -12.34 0.20 7.42
C LEU A 148 -13.00 0.39 6.05
N PHE A 149 -12.32 -0.04 4.99
CA PHE A 149 -12.81 0.12 3.61
C PHE A 149 -13.50 -1.14 3.06
N GLN A 150 -13.66 -2.17 3.89
CA GLN A 150 -14.33 -3.43 3.57
C GLN A 150 -13.69 -4.16 2.38
N TYR A 151 -12.36 -4.17 2.32
CA TYR A 151 -11.61 -4.95 1.34
C TYR A 151 -11.32 -6.35 1.88
N GLY A 152 -11.42 -7.36 1.01
CA GLY A 152 -11.05 -8.74 1.32
C GLY A 152 -9.64 -9.09 0.88
N ILE A 153 -8.91 -9.88 1.68
CA ILE A 153 -7.54 -10.31 1.33
C ILE A 153 -7.50 -11.38 0.23
N LYS A 154 -8.60 -12.12 0.01
CA LYS A 154 -8.63 -13.31 -0.85
C LYS A 154 -8.04 -13.07 -2.25
N GLY A 155 -8.50 -12.04 -2.95
CA GLY A 155 -8.02 -11.73 -4.30
C GLY A 155 -6.52 -11.42 -4.36
N TYR A 156 -5.95 -10.86 -3.30
CA TYR A 156 -4.51 -10.58 -3.21
C TYR A 156 -3.70 -11.86 -2.96
N LEU A 157 -4.23 -12.79 -2.16
CA LEU A 157 -3.63 -14.10 -1.93
C LEU A 157 -3.68 -15.00 -3.16
N ASP A 158 -4.77 -14.94 -3.91
CA ASP A 158 -4.95 -15.74 -5.14
C ASP A 158 -3.95 -15.34 -6.24
N ASN A 159 -3.48 -14.09 -6.21
CA ASN A 159 -2.44 -13.62 -7.12
C ASN A 159 -1.02 -13.94 -6.64
N ALA A 160 -0.81 -14.29 -5.38
CA ALA A 160 0.52 -14.45 -4.79
C ALA A 160 1.14 -15.81 -5.12
N LYS A 161 2.47 -15.87 -5.28
CA LYS A 161 3.17 -17.14 -5.50
C LYS A 161 3.20 -17.98 -4.22
N ASP A 162 3.14 -19.29 -4.39
CA ASP A 162 3.42 -20.22 -3.30
C ASP A 162 4.85 -20.03 -2.81
N ALA A 163 5.07 -20.32 -1.52
CA ALA A 163 6.42 -20.27 -0.98
C ALA A 163 7.26 -21.35 -1.67
N GLU A 164 8.36 -20.95 -2.32
CA GLU A 164 9.37 -21.86 -2.85
C GLU A 164 9.89 -22.72 -1.67
N GLY A 165 9.40 -23.96 -1.54
CA GLY A 165 9.87 -24.89 -0.52
C GLY A 165 8.89 -25.88 0.11
N ARG A 166 7.58 -25.88 -0.20
CA ARG A 166 6.74 -27.03 0.17
C ARG A 166 6.82 -28.09 -0.92
N LYS A 167 7.67 -29.09 -0.72
CA LYS A 167 7.56 -30.35 -1.48
C LYS A 167 6.11 -30.84 -1.32
N GLU A 168 5.39 -30.98 -2.43
CA GLU A 168 4.17 -31.78 -2.47
C GLU A 168 4.53 -33.19 -1.98
N GLY A 169 3.84 -33.63 -0.92
CA GLY A 169 4.09 -34.91 -0.29
C GLY A 169 4.26 -34.79 1.23
N GLN A 170 3.20 -34.39 1.93
CA GLN A 170 2.74 -35.06 3.16
C GLN A 170 1.47 -34.36 3.69
N GLY A 171 0.37 -35.12 3.68
CA GLY A 171 -0.71 -35.07 4.66
C GLY A 171 -1.58 -33.82 4.67
N THR A 172 -2.68 -33.86 3.93
CA THR A 172 -3.92 -33.17 4.27
C THR A 172 -4.41 -33.73 5.60
N GLU A 173 -4.35 -32.95 6.67
CA GLU A 173 -5.25 -33.13 7.81
C GLU A 173 -5.98 -31.81 8.08
N ILE A 174 -7.28 -32.00 8.25
CA ILE A 174 -8.35 -31.02 8.27
C ILE A 174 -8.32 -30.30 9.61
N LEU A 175 -8.32 -28.96 9.59
CA LEU A 175 -8.82 -28.18 10.72
C LEU A 175 -9.85 -27.17 10.22
N THR A 176 -11.08 -27.69 10.10
CA THR A 176 -12.30 -26.92 10.29
C THR A 176 -12.39 -26.46 11.75
N GLY A 177 -12.54 -25.15 11.96
CA GLY A 177 -13.07 -24.56 13.19
C GLY A 177 -12.02 -23.96 14.12
N ILE A 178 -11.83 -22.64 14.03
CA ILE A 178 -12.16 -21.62 15.06
C ILE A 178 -12.45 -20.31 14.31
#